data_AF-A0A9W6VUZ7-F1
#
_entry.id   AF-A0A9W6VUZ7-F1
#
_cell.length_a   1.000
_cell.length_b   1.000
_cell.length_c   1.000
_cell.angle_alpha   90.00
_cell.angle_beta   90.00
_cell.angle_gamma   90.00
#
_symmetry.space_group_name_H-M   'P 1'
#
loop_
_entity.id
_entity.type
_entity.pdbx_description
1 polymer ?
#
loop_
_entity_poly.entity_id
_entity_poly.type
_entity_poly.pdbx_seq_one_letter_code
_entity_poly.pdbx_strand_id
1 'polypeptide(L)'
;MSASEILGGAMESGIIPEVAEISRRGDVKWTQGELSYVTWISKGPEGFLTWSVNVGDAKFFDALKPYGGMSVRVRAISEGVLSWPLKGERESLLLCLDEMRHGIEFVRDRADLASLLAEESDVVRGAAYAWQPAASYPARLVQSLVLASDINANDLIDCIVNKMSSDVLILPNGNRLEIRKSAAYWAKQYSKVLGFEIPLPP
;
A
#
# COMPACT_ATOMS: atom_id res chain seq x y z
N MET A 1 4.86 2.83 26.20
CA MET A 1 5.81 1.94 25.49
C MET A 1 6.46 2.72 24.35
N SER A 2 7.62 2.28 23.85
CA SER A 2 8.23 2.78 22.61
C SER A 2 7.62 2.09 21.39
N ALA A 3 7.80 2.66 20.20
CA ALA A 3 7.35 2.03 18.96
C ALA A 3 7.99 0.64 18.77
N SER A 4 9.29 0.53 19.07
CA SER A 4 10.03 -0.74 18.99
C SER A 4 9.46 -1.81 19.94
N GLU A 5 9.06 -1.44 21.16
CA GLU A 5 8.45 -2.37 22.12
C GLU A 5 7.10 -2.92 21.60
N ILE A 6 6.27 -2.07 20.99
CA ILE A 6 4.98 -2.49 20.43
C ILE A 6 5.19 -3.40 19.21
N LEU A 7 6.13 -3.04 18.32
CA LEU A 7 6.49 -3.84 17.15
C LEU A 7 7.11 -5.19 17.55
N GLY A 8 7.92 -5.23 18.61
CA GLY A 8 8.40 -6.47 19.21
C GLY A 8 7.24 -7.35 19.70
N GLY A 9 6.25 -6.76 20.37
CA GLY A 9 5.02 -7.48 20.75
C GLY A 9 4.23 -8.02 19.56
N ALA A 10 4.24 -7.33 18.41
CA ALA A 10 3.64 -7.82 17.17
C ALA A 10 4.40 -9.03 16.60
N MET A 11 5.73 -9.05 16.73
CA MET A 11 6.56 -10.20 16.35
C MET A 11 6.31 -11.40 17.26
N GLU A 12 6.31 -11.19 18.59
CA GLU A 12 6.02 -12.23 19.58
C GLU A 12 4.62 -12.84 19.43
N SER A 13 3.66 -12.04 18.94
CA SER A 13 2.27 -12.47 18.68
C SER A 13 2.07 -13.09 17.30
N GLY A 14 3.13 -13.24 16.49
CA GLY A 14 3.10 -13.81 15.15
C GLY A 14 2.37 -12.96 14.10
N ILE A 15 2.13 -11.68 14.37
CA ILE A 15 1.53 -10.74 13.41
C ILE A 15 2.58 -10.28 12.40
N ILE A 16 3.77 -9.97 12.89
CA ILE A 16 4.95 -9.70 12.08
C ILE A 16 5.86 -10.94 12.18
N PRO A 17 6.43 -11.44 11.09
CA PRO A 17 7.29 -12.60 11.17
C PRO A 17 8.61 -12.28 11.87
N GLU A 18 9.20 -13.26 12.56
CA GLU A 18 10.47 -13.08 13.31
C GLU A 18 11.65 -12.65 12.43
N VAL A 19 11.58 -12.93 11.12
CA VAL A 19 12.61 -12.53 10.14
C VAL A 19 12.57 -11.04 9.78
N ALA A 20 11.60 -10.29 10.29
CA ALA A 20 11.42 -8.89 9.92
C ALA A 20 12.52 -7.99 10.49
N GLU A 21 12.94 -7.01 9.69
CA GLU A 21 13.97 -6.04 10.08
C GLU A 21 13.32 -4.80 10.71
N ILE A 22 13.54 -4.59 12.01
CA ILE A 22 13.15 -3.35 12.70
C ILE A 22 14.25 -2.29 12.47
N SER A 23 13.89 -1.22 11.78
CA SER A 23 14.77 -0.07 11.59
C SER A 23 14.92 0.74 12.88
N ARG A 24 16.04 1.47 13.00
CA ARG A 24 16.26 2.43 14.11
C ARG A 24 15.20 3.53 14.20
N ARG A 25 14.44 3.77 13.13
CA ARG A 25 13.37 4.78 13.07
C ARG A 25 11.99 4.22 13.41
N GLY A 26 11.88 2.92 13.71
CA GLY A 26 10.61 2.29 14.08
C GLY A 26 9.73 1.90 12.90
N ASP A 27 10.30 1.73 11.71
CA ASP A 27 9.67 0.99 10.60
C ASP A 27 10.15 -0.46 10.59
N VAL A 28 9.27 -1.38 10.23
CA VAL A 28 9.57 -2.81 10.12
C VAL A 28 9.31 -3.28 8.70
N LYS A 29 10.25 -4.06 8.16
CA LYS A 29 10.20 -4.55 6.79
C LYS A 29 10.35 -6.06 6.73
N TRP A 30 9.57 -6.70 5.86
CA TRP A 30 9.71 -8.11 5.55
C TRP A 30 9.09 -8.44 4.20
N THR A 31 9.37 -9.64 3.73
CA THR A 31 8.71 -10.26 2.58
C THR A 31 8.01 -11.53 3.06
N GLN A 32 6.79 -11.76 2.60
CA GLN A 32 6.03 -12.97 2.87
C GLN A 32 5.35 -13.43 1.59
N GLY A 33 5.74 -14.62 1.12
CA GLY A 33 5.32 -15.08 -0.20
C GLY A 33 5.77 -14.11 -1.29
N GLU A 34 4.81 -13.62 -2.08
CA GLU A 34 5.05 -12.70 -3.19
C GLU A 34 4.79 -11.23 -2.83
N LEU A 35 4.55 -10.92 -1.55
CA LEU A 35 4.27 -9.57 -1.07
C LEU A 35 5.42 -9.03 -0.19
N SER A 36 5.68 -7.74 -0.34
CA SER A 36 6.63 -6.96 0.46
C SER A 36 5.86 -6.01 1.38
N TYR A 37 6.30 -5.91 2.63
CA TYR A 37 5.63 -5.17 3.68
C TYR A 37 6.58 -4.15 4.29
N VAL A 38 6.08 -2.93 4.47
CA VAL A 38 6.73 -1.89 5.27
C VAL A 38 5.69 -1.31 6.21
N THR A 39 5.76 -1.64 7.49
CA THR A 39 4.85 -1.12 8.52
C THR A 39 5.56 -0.15 9.44
N TRP A 40 4.84 0.82 9.96
CA TRP A 40 5.32 1.68 11.03
C TRP A 40 4.16 2.11 11.91
N ILE A 41 4.50 2.43 13.15
CA ILE A 41 3.56 3.01 14.10
C ILE A 41 4.13 4.33 14.61
N SER A 42 3.24 5.29 14.82
CA SER A 42 3.60 6.59 15.37
C SER A 42 2.57 7.06 16.38
N LYS A 43 3.03 7.88 17.31
CA LYS A 43 2.14 8.57 18.24
C LYS A 43 1.63 9.83 17.53
N GLY A 44 0.35 9.82 17.17
CA GLY A 44 -0.33 10.94 16.54
C GLY A 44 -0.60 12.08 17.53
N PRO A 45 -1.29 13.14 17.05
CA PRO A 45 -1.78 14.23 17.90
C PRO A 45 -2.56 13.68 19.10
N GLU A 46 -2.48 14.37 20.24
CA GLU A 46 -3.19 14.00 21.49
C GLU A 46 -2.83 12.63 22.07
N GLY A 47 -1.81 11.97 21.52
CA GLY A 47 -1.28 10.72 22.02
C GLY A 47 -2.01 9.47 21.53
N PHE A 48 -2.79 9.60 20.45
CA PHE A 48 -3.39 8.45 19.79
C PHE A 48 -2.38 7.63 19.00
N LEU A 49 -2.65 6.34 18.86
CA LEU A 49 -1.95 5.44 17.99
C LEU A 49 -2.31 5.75 16.53
N THR A 50 -1.27 5.82 15.71
CA THR A 50 -1.39 5.79 14.25
C THR A 50 -0.53 4.64 13.75
N TRP A 51 -1.07 3.86 12.81
CA TRP A 51 -0.30 2.83 12.12
C TRP A 51 -0.54 2.96 10.63
N SER A 52 0.43 2.48 9.86
CA SER A 52 0.30 2.36 8.41
C SER A 52 1.16 1.20 7.95
N VAL A 53 0.66 0.47 6.95
CA VAL A 53 1.44 -0.55 6.26
C VAL A 53 1.39 -0.28 4.77
N ASN A 54 2.56 -0.20 4.14
CA ASN A 54 2.63 -0.32 2.69
C ASN A 54 2.74 -1.81 2.38
N VAL A 55 1.79 -2.32 1.59
CA VAL A 55 1.85 -3.68 1.04
C VAL A 55 2.10 -3.57 -0.45
N GLY A 56 3.19 -4.19 -0.91
CA GLY A 56 3.65 -4.11 -2.29
C GLY A 56 4.03 -5.46 -2.87
N ASP A 57 4.35 -5.44 -4.15
CA ASP A 57 4.79 -6.64 -4.87
C ASP A 57 6.26 -6.93 -4.60
N ALA A 58 6.61 -8.13 -4.13
CA ALA A 58 7.98 -8.45 -3.75
C ALA A 58 8.99 -8.36 -4.91
N LYS A 59 8.55 -8.61 -6.14
CA LYS A 59 9.40 -8.58 -7.34
C LYS A 59 9.68 -7.16 -7.81
N PHE A 60 8.69 -6.27 -7.76
CA PHE A 60 8.76 -4.94 -8.35
C PHE A 60 8.91 -3.80 -7.33
N PHE A 61 8.68 -4.04 -6.03
CA PHE A 61 8.68 -3.01 -5.00
C PHE A 61 10.00 -2.22 -4.96
N ASP A 62 11.13 -2.92 -4.86
CA ASP A 62 12.44 -2.27 -4.73
C ASP A 62 12.87 -1.53 -6.00
N ALA A 63 12.60 -2.10 -7.17
CA ALA A 63 12.90 -1.45 -8.45
C ALA A 63 12.13 -0.12 -8.62
N LEU A 64 10.91 -0.05 -8.11
CA LEU A 64 10.04 1.13 -8.19
C LEU A 64 10.13 2.05 -6.96
N LYS A 65 10.99 1.74 -5.98
CA LYS A 65 11.18 2.54 -4.76
C LYS A 65 11.48 4.03 -5.01
N PRO A 66 12.24 4.46 -6.05
CA PRO A 66 12.40 5.88 -6.38
C PRO A 66 11.08 6.62 -6.67
N TYR A 67 10.04 5.87 -7.01
CA TYR A 67 8.69 6.37 -7.30
C TYR A 67 7.66 5.99 -6.22
N GLY A 68 8.12 5.57 -5.04
CA GLY A 68 7.25 5.14 -3.93
C GLY A 68 7.01 3.64 -3.83
N GLY A 69 7.58 2.84 -4.74
CA GLY A 69 7.37 1.39 -4.82
C GLY A 69 6.06 1.02 -5.50
N MET A 70 5.96 -0.23 -5.97
CA MET A 70 4.66 -0.82 -6.36
C MET A 70 3.97 -1.30 -5.09
N SER A 71 3.21 -0.42 -4.45
CA SER A 71 2.52 -0.72 -3.19
C SER A 71 1.26 0.12 -3.00
N VAL A 72 0.36 -0.40 -2.17
CA VAL A 72 -0.75 0.36 -1.61
C VAL A 72 -0.47 0.65 -0.15
N ARG A 73 -0.81 1.85 0.30
CA ARG A 73 -0.74 2.21 1.71
C ARG A 73 -2.07 1.91 2.37
N VAL A 74 -2.06 1.04 3.37
CA VAL A 74 -3.21 0.68 4.20
C VAL A 74 -3.11 1.40 5.53
N ARG A 75 -4.25 1.95 5.97
CA ARG A 75 -4.39 2.75 7.20
C ARG A 75 -5.63 2.33 7.98
N ALA A 76 -5.64 2.64 9.26
CA ALA A 76 -6.82 2.47 10.11
C ALA A 76 -7.92 3.47 9.71
N ILE A 77 -9.18 3.03 9.70
CA ILE A 77 -10.33 3.96 9.67
C ILE A 77 -10.44 4.71 11.00
N SER A 78 -10.09 4.02 12.08
CA SER A 78 -10.18 4.46 13.48
C SER A 78 -9.00 5.34 13.92
N GLU A 79 -8.32 6.04 12.99
CA GLU A 79 -7.25 6.97 13.37
C GLU A 79 -7.75 7.99 14.39
N GLY A 80 -7.06 8.09 15.53
CA GLY A 80 -7.48 8.95 16.65
C GLY A 80 -8.43 8.30 17.67
N VAL A 81 -8.74 7.01 17.55
CA VAL A 81 -9.61 6.30 18.51
C VAL A 81 -8.80 5.57 19.58
N LEU A 82 -7.74 4.85 19.18
CA LEU A 82 -6.92 4.09 20.11
C LEU A 82 -5.82 4.94 20.72
N SER A 83 -5.73 4.97 22.04
CA SER A 83 -4.62 5.62 22.75
C SER A 83 -3.32 4.84 22.56
N TRP A 84 -2.20 5.56 22.57
CA TRP A 84 -0.89 4.93 22.58
C TRP A 84 -0.69 4.07 23.83
N PRO A 85 -0.32 2.77 23.71
CA PRO A 85 -0.28 1.88 24.86
C PRO A 85 0.79 2.29 25.88
N LEU A 86 0.38 2.39 27.14
CA LEU A 86 1.28 2.65 28.26
C LEU A 86 1.91 1.35 28.76
N LYS A 87 3.05 1.48 29.44
CA LYS A 87 3.78 0.32 29.94
C LYS A 87 2.93 -0.38 31.01
N GLY A 88 2.72 -1.69 30.86
CA GLY A 88 1.88 -2.49 31.76
C GLY A 88 0.40 -2.59 31.34
N GLU A 89 -0.04 -1.83 30.33
CA GLU A 89 -1.41 -1.91 29.81
C GLU A 89 -1.53 -2.97 28.72
N ARG A 90 -1.69 -4.23 29.13
CA ARG A 90 -1.77 -5.36 28.20
C ARG A 90 -2.95 -5.27 27.25
N GLU A 91 -4.12 -4.84 27.72
CA GLU A 91 -5.32 -4.72 26.89
C GLU A 91 -5.14 -3.68 25.77
N SER A 92 -4.62 -2.49 26.10
CA SER A 92 -4.28 -1.45 25.11
C SER A 92 -3.30 -1.95 24.05
N LEU A 93 -2.30 -2.74 24.46
CA LEU A 93 -1.36 -3.37 23.52
C LEU A 93 -2.08 -4.37 22.60
N LEU A 94 -2.92 -5.26 23.15
CA LEU A 94 -3.64 -6.26 22.35
C LEU A 94 -4.56 -5.61 21.30
N LEU A 95 -5.26 -4.53 21.65
CA LEU A 95 -6.08 -3.76 20.70
C LEU A 95 -5.24 -3.14 19.57
N CYS A 96 -4.08 -2.58 19.91
CA CYS A 96 -3.13 -2.06 18.92
C CYS A 96 -2.66 -3.16 17.95
N LEU A 97 -2.36 -4.36 18.48
CA LEU A 97 -1.90 -5.49 17.70
C LEU A 97 -2.99 -6.03 16.76
N ASP A 98 -4.24 -6.09 17.22
CA ASP A 98 -5.38 -6.52 16.42
C ASP A 98 -5.65 -5.59 15.22
N GLU A 99 -5.60 -4.28 15.44
CA GLU A 99 -5.68 -3.29 14.36
C GLU A 99 -4.55 -3.42 13.33
N MET A 100 -3.32 -3.64 13.79
CA MET A 100 -2.19 -3.88 12.88
C MET A 100 -2.36 -5.15 12.04
N ARG A 101 -2.93 -6.21 12.63
CA ARG A 101 -3.24 -7.46 11.92
C ARG A 101 -4.19 -7.19 10.75
N HIS A 102 -5.27 -6.44 10.97
CA HIS A 102 -6.20 -6.06 9.90
C HIS A 102 -5.51 -5.31 8.75
N GLY A 103 -4.52 -4.47 9.06
CA GLY A 103 -3.71 -3.80 8.05
C GLY A 103 -2.85 -4.76 7.22
N ILE A 104 -2.17 -5.69 7.89
CA ILE A 104 -1.24 -6.66 7.25
C ILE A 104 -2.01 -7.66 6.38
N GLU A 105 -3.18 -8.10 6.83
CA GLU A 105 -4.03 -9.07 6.13
C GLU A 105 -4.92 -8.42 5.06
N PHE A 106 -4.85 -7.09 4.89
CA PHE A 106 -5.72 -6.33 3.99
C PHE A 106 -5.58 -6.73 2.52
N VAL A 107 -4.34 -6.97 2.08
CA VAL A 107 -3.98 -7.37 0.71
C VAL A 107 -3.67 -8.86 0.72
N ARG A 108 -4.49 -9.64 0.00
CA ARG A 108 -4.45 -11.11 0.08
C ARG A 108 -3.33 -11.71 -0.76
N ASP A 109 -3.15 -11.18 -1.96
CA ASP A 109 -2.23 -11.68 -2.97
C ASP A 109 -1.91 -10.60 -4.01
N ARG A 110 -1.13 -10.97 -5.04
CA ARG A 110 -0.73 -10.07 -6.13
C ARG A 110 -1.91 -9.61 -7.00
N ALA A 111 -2.92 -10.45 -7.19
CA ALA A 111 -4.10 -10.09 -7.98
C ALA A 111 -4.95 -9.05 -7.25
N ASP A 112 -5.12 -9.22 -5.94
CA ASP A 112 -5.78 -8.27 -5.06
C ASP A 112 -5.00 -6.94 -5.00
N LEU A 113 -3.67 -6.98 -4.91
CA LEU A 113 -2.83 -5.78 -5.00
C LEU A 113 -3.02 -5.05 -6.33
N ALA A 114 -2.99 -5.77 -7.46
CA ALA A 114 -3.21 -5.18 -8.78
C ALA A 114 -4.59 -4.55 -8.88
N SER A 115 -5.64 -5.23 -8.39
CA SER A 115 -7.00 -4.68 -8.36
C SER A 115 -7.07 -3.40 -7.52
N LEU A 116 -6.50 -3.39 -6.31
CA LEU A 116 -6.47 -2.20 -5.45
C LEU A 116 -5.75 -1.03 -6.11
N LEU A 117 -4.60 -1.28 -6.76
CA LEU A 117 -3.87 -0.25 -7.51
C LEU A 117 -4.71 0.33 -8.66
N ALA A 118 -5.66 -0.42 -9.22
CA ALA A 118 -6.54 0.04 -10.28
C ALA A 118 -7.74 0.86 -9.78
N GLU A 119 -7.97 0.98 -8.47
CA GLU A 119 -9.12 1.71 -7.94
C GLU A 119 -8.90 3.23 -7.92
N GLU A 120 -9.90 4.00 -8.33
CA GLU A 120 -9.80 5.46 -8.43
C GLU A 120 -9.80 6.11 -7.03
N SER A 121 -10.55 5.52 -6.10
CA SER A 121 -10.79 6.02 -4.74
C SER A 121 -10.34 5.02 -3.67
N ASP A 122 -10.32 5.49 -2.42
CA ASP A 122 -10.01 4.66 -1.26
C ASP A 122 -10.90 3.41 -1.21
N VAL A 123 -10.30 2.26 -0.90
CA VAL A 123 -11.02 0.99 -0.76
C VAL A 123 -11.08 0.62 0.71
N VAL A 124 -12.28 0.46 1.24
CA VAL A 124 -12.51 0.16 2.66
C VAL A 124 -12.80 -1.33 2.84
N ARG A 125 -12.12 -1.99 3.80
CA ARG A 125 -12.39 -3.38 4.19
C ARG A 125 -12.28 -3.50 5.71
N GLY A 126 -13.40 -3.79 6.37
CA GLY A 126 -13.43 -3.90 7.84
C GLY A 126 -12.98 -2.61 8.51
N ALA A 127 -11.97 -2.69 9.36
CA ALA A 127 -11.44 -1.56 10.14
C ALA A 127 -10.34 -0.75 9.42
N ALA A 128 -9.98 -1.12 8.18
CA ALA A 128 -8.89 -0.49 7.45
C ALA A 128 -9.32 -0.03 6.05
N TYR A 129 -8.51 0.85 5.46
CA TYR A 129 -8.68 1.27 4.07
C TYR A 129 -7.34 1.38 3.35
N ALA A 130 -7.33 1.05 2.06
CA ALA A 130 -6.24 1.38 1.15
C ALA A 130 -6.41 2.82 0.67
N TRP A 131 -5.45 3.67 0.98
CA TRP A 131 -5.43 5.07 0.58
C TRP A 131 -5.00 5.22 -0.88
N GLN A 132 -5.84 5.86 -1.69
CA GLN A 132 -5.72 5.99 -3.14
C GLN A 132 -5.76 7.47 -3.57
N PRO A 133 -4.65 8.20 -3.48
CA PRO A 133 -4.60 9.59 -3.91
C PRO A 133 -4.94 9.72 -5.39
N ALA A 134 -5.96 10.51 -5.73
CA ALA A 134 -6.41 10.74 -7.11
C ALA A 134 -5.25 11.22 -8.03
N ALA A 135 -4.35 12.07 -7.52
CA ALA A 135 -3.20 12.57 -8.28
C ALA A 135 -2.21 11.47 -8.72
N SER A 136 -2.19 10.33 -8.02
CA SER A 136 -1.35 9.18 -8.35
C SER A 136 -2.03 8.17 -9.27
N TYR A 137 -3.32 8.33 -9.55
CA TYR A 137 -4.14 7.31 -10.21
C TYR A 137 -3.57 6.84 -11.55
N PRO A 138 -3.11 7.70 -12.49
CA PRO A 138 -2.50 7.22 -13.73
C PRO A 138 -1.23 6.40 -13.51
N ALA A 139 -0.43 6.75 -12.51
CA ALA A 139 0.78 5.99 -12.15
C ALA A 139 0.40 4.60 -11.61
N ARG A 140 -0.59 4.54 -10.72
CA ARG A 140 -1.10 3.29 -10.14
C ARG A 140 -1.75 2.39 -11.18
N LEU A 141 -2.47 2.94 -12.16
CA LEU A 141 -2.98 2.17 -13.29
C LEU A 141 -1.85 1.48 -14.06
N VAL A 142 -0.72 2.17 -14.30
CA VAL A 142 0.44 1.56 -14.98
C VAL A 142 1.09 0.49 -14.10
N GLN A 143 1.24 0.72 -12.79
CA GLN A 143 1.73 -0.30 -11.86
C GLN A 143 0.82 -1.54 -11.84
N SER A 144 -0.50 -1.31 -11.82
CA SER A 144 -1.51 -2.35 -11.88
C SER A 144 -1.44 -3.15 -13.18
N LEU A 145 -1.27 -2.47 -14.33
CA LEU A 145 -1.11 -3.12 -15.63
C LEU A 145 0.13 -4.02 -15.69
N VAL A 146 1.27 -3.52 -15.17
CA VAL A 146 2.50 -4.31 -15.07
C VAL A 146 2.27 -5.57 -14.24
N LEU A 147 1.66 -5.42 -13.06
CA LEU A 147 1.43 -6.54 -12.15
C LEU A 147 0.44 -7.54 -12.74
N ALA A 148 -0.68 -7.07 -13.29
CA ALA A 148 -1.70 -7.91 -13.93
C ALA A 148 -1.15 -8.68 -15.13
N SER A 149 -0.27 -8.05 -15.92
CA SER A 149 0.44 -8.70 -17.03
C SER A 149 1.40 -9.78 -16.53
N ASP A 150 2.15 -9.51 -15.47
CA ASP A 150 3.11 -10.48 -14.90
C ASP A 150 2.43 -11.75 -14.38
N ILE A 151 1.21 -11.62 -13.83
CA ILE A 151 0.42 -12.75 -13.31
C ILE A 151 -0.60 -13.29 -14.32
N ASN A 152 -0.61 -12.81 -15.56
CA ASN A 152 -1.54 -13.19 -16.64
C ASN A 152 -3.03 -13.03 -16.27
N ALA A 153 -3.40 -11.99 -15.52
CA ALA A 153 -4.77 -11.69 -15.13
C ALA A 153 -5.52 -10.92 -16.24
N ASN A 154 -5.87 -11.60 -17.34
CA ASN A 154 -6.43 -10.98 -18.55
C ASN A 154 -7.69 -10.14 -18.29
N ASP A 155 -8.64 -10.62 -17.49
CA ASP A 155 -9.86 -9.86 -17.15
C ASP A 155 -9.53 -8.53 -16.44
N LEU A 156 -8.49 -8.54 -15.60
CA LEU A 156 -8.02 -7.35 -14.92
C LEU A 156 -7.26 -6.42 -15.87
N ILE A 157 -6.47 -6.96 -16.79
CA ILE A 157 -5.80 -6.18 -17.85
C ILE A 157 -6.84 -5.41 -18.67
N ASP A 158 -7.91 -6.06 -19.11
CA ASP A 158 -8.99 -5.43 -19.88
C ASP A 158 -9.68 -4.32 -19.07
N CYS A 159 -9.96 -4.56 -17.78
CA CYS A 159 -10.51 -3.55 -16.88
C CYS A 159 -9.58 -2.32 -16.74
N ILE A 160 -8.29 -2.54 -16.55
CA ILE A 160 -7.29 -1.47 -16.43
C ILE A 160 -7.17 -0.67 -17.72
N VAL A 161 -7.14 -1.35 -18.88
CA VAL A 161 -7.10 -0.73 -20.20
C VAL A 161 -8.32 0.16 -20.43
N ASN A 162 -9.51 -0.31 -20.06
CA ASN A 162 -10.74 0.49 -20.12
C ASN A 162 -10.65 1.73 -19.21
N LYS A 163 -10.15 1.58 -17.97
CA LYS A 163 -9.93 2.70 -17.05
C LYS A 163 -8.92 3.72 -17.62
N MET A 164 -7.83 3.27 -18.23
CA MET A 164 -6.83 4.13 -18.89
C MET A 164 -7.35 4.86 -20.12
N SER A 165 -8.40 4.33 -20.76
CA SER A 165 -9.04 4.94 -21.92
C SER A 165 -9.95 6.12 -21.57
N SER A 166 -10.20 6.36 -20.29
CA SER A 166 -10.92 7.55 -19.83
C SER A 166 -10.10 8.82 -20.09
N ASP A 167 -10.76 9.90 -20.55
CA ASP A 167 -10.04 11.11 -20.98
C ASP A 167 -9.48 11.93 -19.82
N VAL A 168 -10.34 12.32 -18.87
CA VAL A 168 -9.99 13.29 -17.83
C VAL A 168 -10.55 12.88 -16.47
N LEU A 169 -9.69 12.88 -15.47
CA LEU A 169 -10.05 12.85 -14.06
C LEU A 169 -10.13 14.29 -13.51
N ILE A 170 -11.19 14.61 -12.78
CA ILE A 170 -11.29 15.88 -12.04
C ILE A 170 -10.79 15.66 -10.62
N LEU A 171 -9.69 16.33 -10.27
CA LEU A 171 -9.11 16.25 -8.94
C LEU A 171 -9.96 17.03 -7.92
N PRO A 172 -9.84 16.74 -6.61
CA PRO A 172 -10.59 17.44 -5.56
C PRO A 172 -10.41 18.97 -5.55
N ASN A 173 -9.28 19.47 -6.06
CA ASN A 173 -9.00 20.89 -6.21
C ASN A 173 -9.56 21.52 -7.51
N GLY A 174 -10.35 20.76 -8.28
CA GLY A 174 -10.93 21.17 -9.56
C GLY A 174 -9.99 21.04 -10.76
N ASN A 175 -8.72 20.66 -10.56
CA ASN A 175 -7.79 20.50 -11.67
C ASN A 175 -8.13 19.29 -12.52
N ARG A 176 -7.87 19.40 -13.83
CA ARG A 176 -8.05 18.32 -14.80
C ARG A 176 -6.76 17.53 -14.93
N LEU A 177 -6.85 16.20 -14.85
CA LEU A 177 -5.75 15.28 -15.07
C LEU A 177 -6.06 14.41 -16.31
N GLU A 178 -5.28 14.56 -17.37
CA GLU A 178 -5.37 13.71 -18.56
C GLU A 178 -4.79 12.33 -18.23
N ILE A 179 -5.65 11.31 -18.11
CA ILE A 179 -5.24 9.97 -17.65
C ILE A 179 -4.28 9.35 -18.65
N ARG A 180 -4.65 9.27 -19.92
CA ARG A 180 -3.86 8.64 -20.99
C ARG A 180 -2.47 9.24 -21.13
N LYS A 181 -2.37 10.58 -21.18
CA LYS A 181 -1.09 11.29 -21.29
C LYS A 181 -0.20 11.07 -20.06
N SER A 182 -0.80 11.08 -18.87
CA SER A 182 -0.09 10.83 -17.62
C SER A 182 0.38 9.37 -17.53
N ALA A 183 -0.45 8.41 -17.94
CA ALA A 183 -0.10 6.99 -18.00
C ALA A 183 1.07 6.76 -18.97
N ALA A 184 1.08 7.39 -20.15
CA ALA A 184 2.20 7.34 -21.10
C ALA A 184 3.52 7.86 -20.50
N TYR A 185 3.45 8.95 -19.73
CA TYR A 185 4.61 9.44 -19.00
C TYR A 185 5.11 8.41 -17.97
N TRP A 186 4.22 7.84 -17.16
CA TRP A 186 4.59 6.86 -16.12
C TRP A 186 5.08 5.54 -16.68
N ALA A 187 4.46 5.02 -17.74
CA ALA A 187 4.94 3.85 -18.48
C ALA A 187 6.39 4.05 -18.93
N LYS A 188 6.74 5.23 -19.46
CA LYS A 188 8.13 5.56 -19.82
C LYS A 188 9.07 5.63 -18.62
N GLN A 189 8.64 6.15 -17.48
CA GLN A 189 9.50 6.19 -16.28
C GLN A 189 9.73 4.78 -15.71
N TYR A 190 8.67 3.99 -15.61
CA TYR A 190 8.74 2.63 -15.06
C TYR A 190 9.48 1.68 -16.00
N SER A 191 9.29 1.78 -17.31
CA SER A 191 10.03 0.95 -18.28
C SER A 191 11.55 1.08 -18.13
N LYS A 192 12.06 2.28 -17.81
CA LYS A 192 13.49 2.52 -17.60
C LYS A 192 14.07 1.76 -16.41
N VAL A 193 13.31 1.67 -15.31
CA VAL A 193 13.79 1.03 -14.07
C VAL A 193 13.48 -0.46 -14.03
N LEU A 194 12.42 -0.90 -14.72
CA LEU A 194 12.03 -2.30 -14.82
C LEU A 194 12.77 -3.05 -15.93
N GLY A 195 13.34 -2.33 -16.91
CA GLY A 195 14.15 -2.93 -17.98
C GLY A 195 13.36 -3.58 -19.10
N PHE A 196 12.04 -3.32 -19.18
CA PHE A 196 11.19 -3.78 -20.28
C PHE A 196 10.17 -2.70 -20.65
N GLU A 197 9.66 -2.76 -21.88
CA GLU A 197 8.63 -1.85 -22.37
C GLU A 197 7.26 -2.20 -21.76
N ILE A 198 6.56 -1.19 -21.26
CA ILE A 198 5.18 -1.33 -20.78
C ILE A 198 4.25 -0.90 -21.91
N PRO A 199 3.58 -1.84 -22.60
CA PRO A 199 2.66 -1.49 -23.67
C PRO A 199 1.43 -0.79 -23.08
N LEU A 200 1.10 0.37 -23.62
CA LEU A 200 -0.17 1.02 -23.32
C LEU A 200 -1.19 0.74 -24.41
N PRO A 201 -2.48 0.70 -24.08
CA PRO A 201 -3.52 0.60 -25.08
C PRO A 201 -3.52 1.82 -26.02
N PRO A 202 -3.92 1.64 -27.29
CA PRO A 202 -3.96 2.69 -28.29
C PRO A 202 -4.91 3.86 -27.98
#